data_AF-A0A4V6WMX1-F1
#
_entry.id   AF-A0A4V6WMX1-F1
#
_cell.length_a   1.000
_cell.length_b   1.000
_cell.length_c   1.000
_cell.angle_alpha   90.00
_cell.angle_beta   90.00
_cell.angle_gamma   90.00
#
_symmetry.space_group_name_H-M   'P 1'
#
loop_
_entity.id
_entity.type
_entity.pdbx_description
1 polymer ?
#
loop_
_entity_poly.entity_id
_entity_poly.type
_entity_poly.pdbx_seq_one_letter_code
_entity_poly.pdbx_strand_id
1 'polypeptide(L)'
;MLNDYLNLQFDVKGKTFKGFCMRIHDDFHITYAVILEDCHSFCVWLDEKKHKWCSSKFTNLDPTVLDQIIGTLNHNQEQQYTVS
;
A
#
# COMPACT_ATOMS: atom_id res chain seq x y z
N MET A 1 -3.91 16.54 -8.87
CA MET A 1 -5.07 15.61 -8.89
C MET A 1 -4.84 14.60 -7.78
N LEU A 2 -5.81 14.37 -6.89
CA LEU A 2 -5.72 13.27 -5.93
C LEU A 2 -5.74 11.97 -6.72
N ASN A 3 -4.56 11.40 -7.00
CA ASN A 3 -4.47 10.04 -7.48
C ASN A 3 -4.74 9.13 -6.30
N ASP A 4 -6.03 8.91 -6.03
CA ASP A 4 -6.48 7.98 -5.01
C ASP A 4 -6.13 6.54 -5.39
N TYR A 5 -5.80 6.30 -6.66
CA TYR A 5 -5.36 5.01 -7.15
C TYR A 5 -3.86 5.00 -7.44
N LEU A 6 -3.19 3.99 -6.90
CA LEU A 6 -1.78 3.70 -7.15
C LEU A 6 -1.69 2.28 -7.70
N ASN A 7 -1.31 2.16 -8.97
CA ASN A 7 -1.14 0.84 -9.58
C ASN A 7 0.08 0.12 -8.97
N LEU A 8 -0.07 -1.18 -8.77
CA LEU A 8 0.96 -2.08 -8.27
C LEU A 8 1.26 -3.13 -9.34
N GLN A 9 2.54 -3.26 -9.69
CA GLN A 9 3.02 -4.39 -10.46
C GLN A 9 4.48 -4.68 -10.07
N PHE A 10 4.72 -5.85 -9.49
CA PHE A 10 6.05 -6.26 -9.05
C PHE A 10 6.16 -7.78 -8.95
N ASP A 11 7.38 -8.30 -8.99
CA ASP A 11 7.66 -9.72 -8.89
C ASP A 11 8.24 -10.09 -7.52
N VAL A 12 7.70 -11.14 -6.88
CA VAL A 12 8.24 -11.71 -5.64
C VAL A 12 8.40 -13.21 -5.81
N LYS A 13 9.64 -13.69 -5.64
CA LYS A 13 9.99 -15.14 -5.68
C LYS A 13 9.48 -15.85 -6.95
N GLY A 14 9.50 -15.17 -8.09
CA GLY A 14 9.03 -15.72 -9.38
C GLY A 14 7.53 -15.69 -9.61
N LYS A 15 6.74 -15.11 -8.68
CA LYS A 15 5.32 -14.80 -8.89
C LYS A 15 5.15 -13.30 -9.13
N THR A 16 4.47 -12.96 -10.23
CA THR A 16 4.06 -11.58 -10.51
C THR A 16 2.81 -11.25 -9.71
N PHE A 17 2.86 -10.13 -9.01
CA PHE A 17 1.72 -9.53 -8.34
C PHE A 17 1.31 -8.28 -9.11
N LYS A 18 0.03 -8.19 -9.41
CA LYS A 18 -0.56 -7.06 -10.12
C LYS A 18 -1.83 -6.62 -9.42
N GLY A 19 -2.07 -5.32 -9.37
CA GLY A 19 -3.19 -4.76 -8.64
C GLY A 19 -3.10 -3.27 -8.47
N PHE A 20 -3.74 -2.75 -7.43
CA PHE A 20 -3.69 -1.34 -7.08
C PHE A 20 -3.94 -1.12 -5.58
N CYS A 21 -3.43 -0.01 -5.09
CA CYS A 21 -3.84 0.59 -3.83
C CYS A 21 -4.87 1.69 -4.11
N MET A 22 -5.90 1.77 -3.29
CA MET A 22 -6.87 2.85 -3.29
C MET A 22 -6.81 3.58 -1.95
N ARG A 23 -6.53 4.89 -1.94
CA ARG A 23 -6.52 5.72 -0.73
C ARG A 23 -7.93 5.83 -0.18
N ILE A 24 -8.08 5.49 1.10
CA ILE A 24 -9.30 5.73 1.86
C ILE A 24 -9.08 7.05 2.60
N HIS A 25 -9.94 8.02 2.32
CA HIS A 25 -9.95 9.29 3.04
C HIS A 25 -10.80 9.11 4.29
N ASP A 26 -10.12 8.94 5.42
CA ASP A 26 -10.70 9.07 6.75
C ASP A 26 -9.96 10.18 7.53
N ASP A 27 -10.59 10.70 8.58
CA ASP A 27 -10.04 11.81 9.37
C ASP A 27 -8.95 11.39 10.36
N PHE A 28 -8.56 10.11 10.39
CA PHE A 28 -7.77 9.54 11.47
C PHE A 28 -6.39 9.04 11.03
N HIS A 29 -6.31 8.30 9.92
CA HIS A 29 -5.08 7.67 9.46
C HIS A 29 -4.98 7.67 7.93
N ILE A 30 -3.76 7.77 7.42
CA ILE A 30 -3.50 7.49 6.01
C ILE A 30 -3.72 6.00 5.78
N THR A 31 -4.85 5.66 5.17
CA THR A 31 -5.27 4.28 4.92
C THR A 31 -5.36 4.01 3.42
N TYR A 32 -4.91 2.84 2.99
CA TYR A 32 -5.07 2.34 1.63
C TYR A 32 -5.71 0.96 1.64
N ALA A 33 -6.72 0.75 0.81
CA ALA A 33 -7.17 -0.59 0.43
C ALA A 33 -6.24 -1.14 -0.64
N VAL A 34 -5.74 -2.36 -0.44
CA VAL A 34 -4.87 -3.08 -1.38
C VAL A 34 -5.70 -4.16 -2.06
N ILE A 35 -5.74 -4.10 -3.39
CA ILE A 35 -6.40 -5.08 -4.24
C ILE A 35 -5.32 -5.69 -5.14
N LEU A 36 -5.04 -6.98 -4.95
CA LEU A 36 -4.13 -7.74 -5.82
C LEU A 36 -4.93 -8.84 -6.54
N GLU A 37 -4.54 -9.13 -7.77
CA GLU A 37 -5.06 -10.26 -8.54
C GLU A 37 -4.83 -11.57 -7.74
N ASP A 38 -5.86 -12.43 -7.71
CA ASP A 38 -5.87 -13.73 -7.02
C ASP A 38 -5.53 -13.72 -5.51
N CYS A 39 -5.70 -12.57 -4.84
CA CYS A 39 -5.49 -12.42 -3.40
C CYS A 39 -6.73 -11.82 -2.73
N HIS A 40 -6.88 -12.06 -1.42
CA HIS A 40 -7.87 -11.33 -0.64
C HIS A 40 -7.46 -9.86 -0.50
N SER A 41 -8.43 -8.96 -0.69
CA SER A 41 -8.23 -7.53 -0.41
C SER A 41 -7.98 -7.30 1.07
N PHE A 42 -7.09 -6.37 1.39
CA PHE A 42 -6.75 -6.01 2.77
C PHE A 42 -6.43 -4.52 2.85
N CYS A 43 -6.35 -3.98 4.07
CA CYS A 43 -5.98 -2.58 4.27
C CYS A 43 -4.55 -2.46 4.80
N VAL A 44 -3.88 -1.40 4.38
CA VAL A 44 -2.63 -0.92 4.97
C VAL A 44 -2.83 0.52 5.44
N TRP A 45 -2.29 0.85 6.60
CA TRP A 45 -2.42 2.20 7.16
C TRP A 45 -1.13 2.65 7.83
N LEU A 46 -0.86 3.95 7.82
CA LEU A 46 0.25 4.54 8.54
C LEU A 46 -0.18 4.79 10.00
N ASP A 47 0.43 4.08 10.95
CA ASP A 47 0.29 4.41 12.38
C ASP A 47 1.13 5.66 12.66
N GLU A 48 0.46 6.81 12.79
CA GLU A 48 1.11 8.10 13.02
C GLU A 48 1.94 8.13 14.31
N LYS A 49 1.51 7.42 15.36
CA LYS A 49 2.21 7.42 16.64
C LYS A 49 3.54 6.68 16.56
N LYS A 50 3.62 5.66 15.70
CA LYS A 50 4.82 4.84 15.51
C LYS A 50 5.59 5.18 14.24
N HIS A 51 5.06 6.10 13.41
CA HIS A 51 5.52 6.37 12.05
C HIS A 51 5.79 5.09 11.25
N LYS A 52 4.89 4.11 11.35
CA LYS A 52 5.08 2.78 10.76
C LYS A 52 3.83 2.31 10.03
N TRP A 53 4.02 1.77 8.82
CA TRP A 53 2.97 1.09 8.09
C TRP A 53 2.55 -0.21 8.77
N CYS A 54 1.25 -0.37 8.91
CA CYS A 54 0.58 -1.53 9.46
C CYS A 54 -0.33 -2.13 8.38
N SER A 55 -0.68 -3.41 8.53
CA SER A 55 -1.57 -4.13 7.62
C SER A 55 -2.60 -4.96 8.37
N SER A 56 -3.71 -5.28 7.72
CA SER A 56 -4.76 -6.12 8.31
C SER A 56 -4.22 -7.51 8.71
N LYS A 57 -4.72 -8.06 9.83
CA LYS A 57 -4.21 -9.31 10.44
C LYS A 57 -4.26 -10.56 9.56
N PHE A 58 -5.08 -10.58 8.51
CA PHE A 58 -5.34 -11.77 7.69
C PHE A 58 -4.68 -11.74 6.32
N THR A 59 -3.58 -11.00 6.21
CA THR A 59 -2.81 -10.95 4.98
C THR A 59 -1.98 -12.24 4.88
N ASN A 60 -2.53 -13.32 4.30
CA ASN A 60 -1.80 -14.56 3.95
C ASN A 60 -0.81 -14.33 2.78
N LEU A 61 -0.12 -13.18 2.77
CA LEU A 61 0.88 -12.84 1.77
C LEU A 61 2.27 -13.02 2.36
N ASP A 62 3.22 -13.30 1.47
CA ASP A 62 4.62 -13.31 1.83
C ASP A 62 5.03 -11.93 2.38
N PRO A 63 5.81 -11.85 3.47
CA PRO A 63 6.27 -10.57 4.03
C PRO A 63 6.95 -9.67 2.99
N THR A 64 7.68 -10.26 2.02
CA THR A 64 8.32 -9.51 0.95
C THR A 64 7.32 -8.82 0.02
N VAL A 65 6.11 -9.38 -0.17
CA VAL A 65 5.04 -8.72 -0.94
C VAL A 65 4.57 -7.46 -0.22
N LEU A 66 4.40 -7.55 1.10
CA LEU A 66 4.02 -6.40 1.92
C LEU A 66 5.09 -5.30 1.90
N ASP A 67 6.37 -5.69 1.99
CA ASP A 67 7.49 -4.74 1.90
C ASP A 67 7.52 -4.00 0.56
N GLN A 68 7.25 -4.69 -0.56
CA GLN A 68 7.17 -4.04 -1.89
C GLN A 68 6.03 -3.03 -1.97
N ILE A 69 4.86 -3.36 -1.42
CA ILE A 69 3.70 -2.45 -1.39
C ILE A 69 4.03 -1.20 -0.56
N ILE A 70 4.56 -1.39 0.65
CA ILE A 70 4.95 -0.30 1.55
C ILE A 70 6.04 0.57 0.91
N GLY A 71 7.03 -0.03 0.25
CA GLY A 71 8.06 0.71 -0.48
C GLY A 71 7.47 1.60 -1.56
N THR A 72 6.50 1.09 -2.31
CA THR A 72 5.78 1.86 -3.35
C THR A 72 4.99 3.01 -2.75
N LEU A 73 4.31 2.78 -1.62
CA LEU A 73 3.54 3.82 -0.92
C LEU A 73 4.44 4.96 -0.39
N ASN A 74 5.56 4.63 0.23
CA ASN A 74 6.53 5.62 0.71
C ASN A 74 7.07 6.48 -0.44
N HIS A 75 7.46 5.85 -1.55
CA HIS A 75 7.99 6.59 -2.71
C HIS A 75 6.95 7.57 -3.30
N ASN A 76 5.67 7.18 -3.34
CA ASN A 76 4.61 8.04 -3.82
C ASN A 76 4.28 9.18 -2.84
N GLN A 77 4.39 8.95 -1.54
CA GLN A 77 4.21 10.01 -0.53
C GLN A 77 5.31 11.08 -0.67
N GLU A 78 6.58 10.68 -0.82
CA GLU A 78 7.72 11.60 -0.98
C GLU A 78 7.55 12.53 -2.19
N GLN A 79 7.03 12.00 -3.31
CA GLN A 79 6.75 12.79 -4.50
C GLN A 79 5.62 13.82 -4.31
N GLN A 80 4.67 13.58 -3.39
CA GLN A 80 3.63 14.56 -3.08
C GLN A 80 4.16 15.77 -2.30
N TYR A 81 5.25 15.62 -1.53
CA TYR A 81 5.83 16.70 -0.72
C TYR A 81 6.88 17.55 -1.46
N THR A 82 7.39 17.10 -2.60
CA THR A 82 8.43 17.84 -3.36
C THR A 82 7.87 18.86 -4.34
N VAL A 83 6.54 18.95 -4.49
CA VAL A 83 5.85 19.83 -5.45
C VAL A 83 5.00 20.90 -4.75
N SER A 84 5.15 21.06 -3.43
CA SER A 84 4.44 22.07 -2.61
C SER A 84 5.34 23.20 -2.16
#